data_AF-A0A0S8A4A4-F1
#
_entry.id   AF-A0A0S8A4A4-F1
#
_cell.length_a   1.000
_cell.length_b   1.000
_cell.length_c   1.000
_cell.angle_alpha   90.00
_cell.angle_beta   90.00
_cell.angle_gamma   90.00
#
_symmetry.space_group_name_H-M   'P 1'
#
loop_
_entity.id
_entity.type
_entity.pdbx_description
1 polymer ?
#
loop_
_entity_poly.entity_id
_entity_poly.type
_entity_poly.pdbx_seq_one_letter_code
_entity_poly.pdbx_strand_id
1 'polypeptide(L)'
;MEQLQLDGLDRRGFLGGLLPACAMTCMGSFALSFGSPRRDYTTVQQDTHKFDALVDPVPTWRRLEMVKIARFLEFSQYLAEQMGRDRVSEILKDFQSQRNASQARNATQRLGSDDFAAFKRFYDPSIPALNRIVTMEIVENTDTVYEWRITECINTEPYLRANAGDLGYAAACFGDYAFAQNFNPAIRLTRDMTIMQGHPYCNHRYTWEG
;
A
#
# COMPACT_ATOMS: atom_id res chain seq x y z
N MET A 1 6.06 20.52 64.91
CA MET A 1 6.94 21.70 64.70
C MET A 1 8.09 21.19 63.85
N GLU A 2 8.20 21.50 62.58
CA GLU A 2 8.16 22.83 61.98
C GLU A 2 7.74 22.68 60.50
N GLN A 3 6.73 23.44 60.08
CA GLN A 3 6.35 23.55 58.67
C GLN A 3 7.37 24.46 57.99
N LEU A 4 8.05 23.99 56.94
CA LEU A 4 8.79 24.87 56.05
C LEU A 4 7.87 25.28 54.89
N GLN A 5 7.46 26.55 54.92
CA GLN A 5 6.79 27.29 53.86
C GLN A 5 7.58 27.21 52.54
N LEU A 6 6.89 26.87 51.46
CA LEU A 6 7.35 27.14 50.10
C LEU A 6 6.83 28.51 49.69
N ASP A 7 7.58 29.56 50.04
CA ASP A 7 7.35 30.91 49.55
C ASP A 7 7.91 31.06 48.13
N GLY A 8 7.02 31.44 47.20
CA GLY A 8 7.30 32.34 46.09
C GLY A 8 8.48 32.02 45.16
N LEU A 9 8.32 31.04 44.28
CA LEU A 9 9.02 31.04 42.99
C LEU A 9 8.05 31.46 41.89
N ASP A 10 8.13 32.74 41.53
CA ASP A 10 7.46 33.33 40.37
C ASP A 10 7.83 32.55 39.08
N ARG A 11 6.84 32.35 38.19
CA ARG A 11 6.97 31.60 36.93
C ARG A 11 8.10 32.10 36.04
N ARG A 12 8.53 33.35 36.21
CA ARG A 12 9.64 33.97 35.45
C ARG A 12 11.03 33.58 35.97
N GLY A 13 11.17 33.18 37.24
CA GLY A 13 12.46 32.77 37.82
C GLY A 13 12.88 31.35 37.41
N PHE A 14 11.92 30.45 37.18
CA PHE A 14 12.21 29.06 36.80
C PHE A 14 12.68 28.94 35.33
N LEU A 15 12.20 29.83 34.45
CA LEU A 15 12.51 29.77 33.02
C LEU A 15 13.81 30.50 32.62
N GLY A 16 14.42 31.26 33.52
CA GLY A 16 15.61 32.07 33.23
C GLY A 16 16.96 31.43 33.59
N GLY A 17 16.98 30.35 34.38
CA GLY A 17 18.21 29.92 35.07
C GLY A 17 18.86 28.61 34.64
N LEU A 18 18.15 27.69 33.98
CA LEU A 18 18.62 26.29 33.87
C LEU A 18 18.17 25.58 32.58
N LEU A 19 18.27 26.26 31.43
CA LEU A 19 18.23 25.58 30.14
C LEU A 19 19.63 25.62 29.51
N PRO A 20 20.39 24.51 29.50
CA PRO A 20 21.62 24.45 28.72
C PRO A 20 21.28 24.77 27.26
N ALA A 21 22.15 25.51 26.56
CA ALA A 21 21.91 25.98 25.19
C ALA A 21 21.51 24.84 24.21
N CYS A 22 21.81 23.58 24.55
CA CYS A 22 21.39 22.38 23.83
C CYS A 22 19.87 22.10 23.85
N ALA A 23 19.12 22.61 24.84
CA ALA A 23 17.69 22.35 24.97
C ALA A 23 16.83 23.22 24.02
N MET A 24 17.33 24.39 23.58
CA MET A 24 16.63 25.21 22.59
C MET A 24 16.69 24.62 21.18
N THR A 25 17.70 23.80 20.88
CA THR A 25 17.81 23.10 19.58
C THR A 25 16.79 21.96 19.44
N CYS A 26 16.36 21.34 20.55
CA CYS A 26 15.36 20.27 20.52
C CYS A 26 13.91 20.77 20.39
N MET A 27 13.58 21.96 20.92
CA MET A 27 12.22 22.50 20.83
C MET A 27 11.95 23.28 19.53
N GLY A 28 12.97 23.82 18.86
CA GLY A 28 12.84 24.43 17.52
C GLY A 28 12.64 23.42 16.39
N SER A 29 12.83 22.13 16.66
CA SER A 29 12.68 21.03 15.68
C SER A 29 11.28 20.38 15.71
N PHE A 30 10.39 20.87 16.60
CA PHE A 30 9.01 20.41 16.73
C PHE A 30 8.03 21.17 15.81
N ALA A 31 8.51 21.83 14.76
CA ALA A 31 7.73 22.02 13.54
C ALA A 31 7.65 20.67 12.82
N LEU A 32 6.77 19.85 13.38
CA LEU A 32 6.43 18.49 13.01
C LEU A 32 6.17 18.36 11.50
N SER A 33 7.19 17.97 10.75
CA SER A 33 6.97 17.11 9.60
C SER A 33 6.77 15.68 10.13
N PHE A 34 5.58 15.38 10.66
CA PHE A 34 5.08 14.00 10.76
C PHE A 34 4.67 13.47 9.37
N GLY A 35 5.46 13.78 8.35
CA GLY A 35 5.43 13.06 7.08
C GLY A 35 6.56 12.07 7.13
N SER A 36 6.25 10.77 7.07
CA SER A 36 7.26 9.76 6.79
C SER A 36 8.07 10.24 5.57
N PRO A 37 9.42 10.27 5.61
CA PRO A 37 10.19 10.71 4.46
C PRO A 37 9.73 9.90 3.26
N ARG A 38 9.25 10.59 2.21
CA ARG A 38 9.02 9.96 0.90
C ARG A 38 10.33 9.25 0.58
N ARG A 39 10.28 7.92 0.37
CA ARG A 39 11.43 7.22 -0.21
C ARG A 39 11.53 7.70 -1.64
N ASP A 40 12.29 8.77 -1.82
CA ASP A 40 12.64 9.28 -3.11
C ASP A 40 13.68 8.34 -3.70
N TYR A 41 13.21 7.45 -4.59
CA TYR A 41 14.08 6.56 -5.34
C TYR A 41 14.64 7.23 -6.61
N THR A 42 14.37 8.53 -6.84
CA THR A 42 14.83 9.25 -8.03
C THR A 42 16.25 9.81 -7.91
N THR A 43 16.89 9.71 -6.74
CA THR A 43 18.30 10.13 -6.54
C THR A 43 19.32 9.05 -6.92
N VAL A 44 19.07 8.26 -7.96
CA VAL A 44 20.14 7.45 -8.56
C VAL A 44 20.91 8.36 -9.50
N GLN A 45 22.17 8.60 -9.16
CA GLN A 45 23.11 9.43 -9.89
C GLN A 45 23.13 9.03 -11.37
N GLN A 46 22.93 10.02 -12.25
CA GLN A 46 22.69 9.85 -13.69
C GLN A 46 23.94 9.47 -14.51
N ASP A 47 25.04 9.15 -13.85
CA ASP A 47 26.26 8.71 -14.53
C ASP A 47 26.09 7.25 -14.95
N THR A 48 26.23 6.96 -16.23
CA THR A 48 26.13 5.59 -16.76
C THR A 48 27.09 4.67 -16.00
N HIS A 49 26.54 3.72 -15.25
CA HIS A 49 27.26 2.80 -14.39
C HIS A 49 27.13 1.37 -14.92
N LYS A 50 28.07 0.47 -14.56
CA LYS A 50 27.97 -0.97 -14.90
C LYS A 50 26.69 -1.66 -14.39
N PHE A 51 25.95 -1.01 -13.47
CA PHE A 51 24.67 -1.49 -12.94
C PHE A 51 23.47 -1.12 -13.83
N ASP A 52 23.66 -0.23 -14.81
CA ASP A 52 22.67 0.11 -15.83
C ASP A 52 22.73 -0.85 -17.03
N ALA A 53 23.71 -1.76 -17.03
CA ALA A 53 23.76 -2.83 -18.01
C ALA A 53 22.47 -3.66 -17.92
N LEU A 54 21.79 -3.82 -19.06
CA LEU A 54 20.59 -4.65 -19.14
C LEU A 54 20.94 -6.06 -18.69
N VAL A 55 20.20 -6.57 -17.70
CA VAL A 55 20.27 -7.98 -17.32
C VAL A 55 19.65 -8.79 -18.46
N ASP A 56 20.49 -9.58 -19.12
CA ASP A 56 20.16 -10.45 -20.27
C ASP A 56 19.02 -11.45 -19.94
N PRO A 57 18.02 -11.56 -20.83
CA PRO A 57 16.77 -10.87 -20.65
C PRO A 57 15.85 -11.57 -19.63
N VAL A 58 15.07 -10.75 -18.95
CA VAL A 58 13.72 -11.12 -18.52
C VAL A 58 12.77 -10.68 -19.64
N PRO A 59 12.54 -11.49 -20.69
CA PRO A 59 11.91 -11.00 -21.93
C PRO A 59 10.38 -10.87 -21.83
N THR A 60 9.76 -11.41 -20.79
CA THR A 60 8.29 -11.43 -20.66
C THR A 60 7.84 -10.82 -19.34
N TRP A 61 6.66 -10.18 -19.37
CA TRP A 61 5.97 -9.69 -18.18
C TRP A 61 5.77 -10.78 -17.13
N ARG A 62 5.41 -12.00 -17.58
CA ARG A 62 5.29 -13.16 -16.70
C ARG A 62 6.58 -13.41 -15.93
N ARG A 63 7.73 -13.53 -16.62
CA ARG A 63 9.01 -13.81 -15.94
C ARG A 63 9.43 -12.68 -15.00
N LEU A 64 9.16 -11.42 -15.37
CA LEU A 64 9.42 -10.27 -14.53
C LEU A 64 8.63 -10.32 -13.22
N GLU A 65 7.33 -10.57 -13.30
CA GLU A 65 6.50 -10.69 -12.11
C GLU A 65 6.86 -11.92 -11.28
N MET A 66 7.18 -13.06 -11.90
CA MET A 66 7.65 -14.25 -11.18
C MET A 66 8.89 -13.95 -10.33
N VAL A 67 9.89 -13.24 -10.87
CA VAL A 67 11.13 -12.91 -10.14
C VAL A 67 10.85 -11.98 -8.96
N LYS A 68 9.99 -10.98 -9.16
CA LYS A 68 9.58 -10.05 -8.09
C LYS A 68 8.85 -10.78 -6.96
N ILE A 69 7.90 -11.62 -7.33
CA ILE A 69 7.04 -12.33 -6.38
C ILE A 69 7.84 -13.42 -5.66
N ALA A 70 8.68 -14.20 -6.36
CA ALA A 70 9.39 -15.34 -5.77
C ALA A 70 10.20 -14.96 -4.53
N ARG A 71 11.01 -13.89 -4.60
CA ARG A 71 11.81 -13.44 -3.45
C ARG A 71 10.94 -12.98 -2.28
N PHE A 72 9.84 -12.28 -2.58
CA PHE A 72 8.93 -11.79 -1.56
C PHE A 72 8.15 -12.93 -0.90
N LEU A 73 7.71 -13.90 -1.68
CA LEU A 73 7.03 -15.11 -1.23
C LEU A 73 7.94 -15.95 -0.34
N GLU A 74 9.17 -16.22 -0.77
CA GLU A 74 10.18 -16.94 0.01
C GLU A 74 10.39 -16.28 1.39
N PHE A 75 10.58 -14.96 1.41
CA PHE A 75 10.72 -14.23 2.66
C PHE A 75 9.45 -14.29 3.52
N SER A 76 8.27 -14.16 2.91
CA SER A 76 6.99 -14.23 3.63
C SER A 76 6.74 -15.62 4.24
N GLN A 77 7.13 -16.68 3.54
CA GLN A 77 7.05 -18.06 4.05
C GLN A 77 8.03 -18.28 5.20
N TYR A 78 9.27 -17.80 5.07
CA TYR A 78 10.23 -17.83 6.16
C TYR A 78 9.68 -17.15 7.42
N LEU A 79 9.12 -15.93 7.29
CA LEU A 79 8.47 -15.27 8.42
C LEU A 79 7.31 -16.09 8.99
N ALA A 80 6.49 -16.70 8.13
CA ALA A 80 5.36 -17.51 8.57
C ALA A 80 5.80 -18.73 9.39
N GLU A 81 6.94 -19.33 9.04
CA GLU A 81 7.57 -20.40 9.83
C GLU A 81 8.08 -19.90 11.19
N GLN A 82 8.61 -18.68 11.26
CA GLN A 82 9.19 -18.14 12.50
C GLN A 82 8.16 -17.59 13.50
N MET A 83 7.09 -16.96 13.03
CA MET A 83 6.14 -16.24 13.92
C MET A 83 4.67 -16.60 13.70
N GLY A 84 4.40 -17.64 12.90
CA GLY A 84 3.06 -18.13 12.63
C GLY A 84 2.43 -17.45 11.41
N ARG A 85 1.73 -18.27 10.62
CA ARG A 85 1.17 -17.87 9.34
C ARG A 85 0.09 -16.78 9.45
N ASP A 86 -0.83 -16.93 10.39
CA ASP A 86 -1.90 -15.94 10.60
C ASP A 86 -1.33 -14.57 10.97
N ARG A 87 -0.30 -14.55 11.82
CA ARG A 87 0.36 -13.31 12.23
C ARG A 87 1.00 -12.60 11.04
N VAL A 88 1.69 -13.33 10.18
CA VAL A 88 2.29 -12.77 8.96
C VAL A 88 1.21 -12.28 8.00
N SER A 89 0.15 -13.06 7.79
CA SER A 89 -0.99 -12.65 6.96
C SER A 89 -1.61 -11.33 7.45
N GLU A 90 -1.81 -11.13 8.75
CA GLU A 90 -2.32 -9.87 9.29
C GLU A 90 -1.35 -8.70 9.12
N ILE A 91 -0.04 -8.92 9.32
CA ILE A 91 0.98 -7.89 9.05
C ILE A 91 0.96 -7.48 7.57
N LEU A 92 0.84 -8.44 6.66
CA LEU A 92 0.77 -8.20 5.22
C LEU A 92 -0.50 -7.42 4.84
N LYS A 93 -1.66 -7.80 5.39
CA LYS A 93 -2.93 -7.09 5.18
C LYS A 93 -2.84 -5.63 5.62
N ASP A 94 -2.28 -5.37 6.80
CA ASP A 94 -2.10 -4.01 7.33
C ASP A 94 -1.14 -3.20 6.44
N PHE A 95 0.05 -3.75 6.16
CA PHE A 95 1.04 -3.12 5.28
C PHE A 95 0.44 -2.77 3.91
N GLN A 96 -0.26 -3.73 3.29
CA GLN A 96 -0.83 -3.56 1.97
C GLN A 96 -2.00 -2.56 1.99
N SER A 97 -2.79 -2.53 3.07
CA SER A 97 -3.86 -1.54 3.26
C SER A 97 -3.31 -0.12 3.36
N GLN A 98 -2.26 0.09 4.18
CA GLN A 98 -1.61 1.40 4.31
C GLN A 98 -0.99 1.86 2.99
N ARG A 99 -0.30 0.95 2.29
CA ARG A 99 0.29 1.22 0.98
C ARG A 99 -0.79 1.61 -0.04
N ASN A 100 -1.87 0.85 -0.15
CA ASN A 100 -2.92 1.09 -1.13
C ASN A 100 -3.75 2.34 -0.82
N ALA A 101 -3.98 2.66 0.45
CA ALA A 101 -4.57 3.93 0.86
C ALA A 101 -3.72 5.12 0.38
N SER A 102 -2.40 5.04 0.52
CA SER A 102 -1.47 6.06 -0.01
C SER A 102 -1.49 6.14 -1.53
N GLN A 103 -1.52 4.99 -2.22
CA GLN A 103 -1.63 4.94 -3.68
C GLN A 103 -2.93 5.57 -4.18
N ALA A 104 -4.06 5.33 -3.53
CA ALA A 104 -5.35 5.91 -3.89
C ALA A 104 -5.31 7.45 -3.80
N ARG A 105 -4.79 8.00 -2.70
CA ARG A 105 -4.61 9.45 -2.53
C ARG A 105 -3.70 10.05 -3.61
N ASN A 106 -2.61 9.36 -3.96
CA ASN A 106 -1.74 9.82 -5.04
C ASN A 106 -2.44 9.73 -6.41
N ALA A 107 -3.28 8.72 -6.63
CA ALA A 107 -4.03 8.56 -7.87
C ALA A 107 -5.04 9.70 -8.04
N THR A 108 -5.86 10.00 -7.02
CA THR A 108 -6.83 11.10 -7.09
C THR A 108 -6.17 12.46 -7.23
N GLN A 109 -5.03 12.70 -6.55
CA GLN A 109 -4.21 13.90 -6.77
C GLN A 109 -3.74 14.04 -8.22
N ARG A 110 -3.27 12.95 -8.84
CA ARG A 110 -2.82 12.96 -10.24
C ARG A 110 -3.98 13.12 -11.23
N LEU A 111 -5.14 12.56 -10.91
CA LEU A 111 -6.34 12.64 -11.74
C LEU A 111 -7.07 13.98 -11.58
N GLY A 112 -6.86 14.70 -10.47
CA GLY A 112 -7.61 15.92 -10.14
C GLY A 112 -9.10 15.65 -9.85
N SER A 113 -9.48 14.39 -9.67
CA SER A 113 -10.84 13.95 -9.35
C SER A 113 -10.78 12.63 -8.58
N ASP A 114 -11.75 12.46 -7.69
CA ASP A 114 -12.03 11.26 -6.93
C ASP A 114 -13.45 10.71 -7.19
N ASP A 115 -14.16 11.21 -8.21
CA ASP A 115 -15.50 10.73 -8.54
C ASP A 115 -15.51 9.29 -9.07
N PHE A 116 -16.69 8.66 -9.11
CA PHE A 116 -16.81 7.29 -9.57
C PHE A 116 -16.39 7.10 -11.02
N ALA A 117 -16.60 8.09 -11.90
CA ALA A 117 -16.15 8.02 -13.28
C ALA A 117 -14.61 8.01 -13.37
N ALA A 118 -13.91 8.77 -12.53
CA ALA A 118 -12.46 8.74 -12.39
C ALA A 118 -11.97 7.38 -11.88
N PHE A 119 -12.67 6.79 -10.92
CA PHE A 119 -12.38 5.43 -10.45
C PHE A 119 -12.52 4.39 -11.58
N LYS A 120 -13.62 4.46 -12.35
CA LYS A 120 -13.84 3.56 -13.51
C LYS A 120 -12.73 3.70 -14.55
N ARG A 121 -12.29 4.92 -14.86
CA ARG A 121 -11.16 5.19 -15.77
C ARG A 121 -9.83 4.64 -15.23
N PHE A 122 -9.61 4.66 -13.92
CA PHE A 122 -8.40 4.11 -13.31
C PHE A 122 -8.29 2.59 -13.50
N TYR A 123 -9.44 1.89 -13.54
CA TYR A 123 -9.55 0.45 -13.78
C TYR A 123 -10.13 0.13 -15.17
N ASP A 124 -9.76 0.91 -16.20
CA ASP A 124 -10.15 0.60 -17.58
C ASP A 124 -9.32 -0.59 -18.12
N PRO A 125 -9.96 -1.69 -18.58
CA PRO A 125 -9.25 -2.85 -19.10
C PRO A 125 -8.43 -2.57 -20.37
N SER A 126 -8.65 -1.44 -21.06
CA SER A 126 -7.85 -1.02 -22.20
C SER A 126 -6.46 -0.51 -21.81
N ILE A 127 -6.20 -0.28 -20.52
CA ILE A 127 -4.89 0.19 -20.03
C ILE A 127 -3.84 -0.92 -20.24
N PRO A 128 -2.80 -0.69 -21.07
CA PRO A 128 -1.86 -1.75 -21.43
C PRO A 128 -1.13 -2.35 -20.23
N ALA A 129 -0.83 -1.55 -19.21
CA ALA A 129 -0.16 -2.04 -17.99
C ALA A 129 -1.05 -2.99 -17.19
N LEU A 130 -2.38 -2.78 -17.17
CA LEU A 130 -3.32 -3.63 -16.46
C LEU A 130 -3.60 -4.92 -17.23
N ASN A 131 -3.89 -4.80 -18.53
CA ASN A 131 -4.17 -5.91 -19.44
C ASN A 131 -3.02 -6.92 -19.53
N ARG A 132 -1.77 -6.47 -19.36
CA ARG A 132 -0.60 -7.37 -19.30
C ARG A 132 -0.54 -8.26 -18.06
N ILE A 133 -1.25 -7.91 -16.99
CA ILE A 133 -1.16 -8.60 -15.69
C ILE A 133 -2.42 -9.42 -15.42
N VAL A 134 -3.57 -8.96 -15.91
CA VAL A 134 -4.87 -9.62 -15.71
C VAL A 134 -5.72 -9.63 -16.97
N THR A 135 -6.48 -10.72 -17.15
CA THR A 135 -7.61 -10.76 -18.08
C THR A 135 -8.85 -10.29 -17.33
N MET A 136 -9.37 -9.12 -17.70
CA MET A 136 -10.53 -8.46 -17.06
C MET A 136 -11.74 -8.47 -17.99
N GLU A 137 -12.89 -8.90 -17.46
CA GLU A 137 -14.18 -8.92 -18.15
C GLU A 137 -15.17 -8.04 -17.41
N ILE A 138 -15.66 -6.97 -18.05
CA ILE A 138 -16.67 -6.10 -17.45
C ILE A 138 -18.03 -6.79 -17.46
N VAL A 139 -18.65 -6.91 -16.30
CA VAL A 139 -19.97 -7.53 -16.10
C VAL A 139 -21.07 -6.47 -16.05
N GLU A 140 -20.83 -5.37 -15.33
CA GLU A 140 -21.76 -4.25 -15.19
C GLU A 140 -20.99 -2.93 -15.18
N ASN A 141 -21.47 -1.93 -15.91
CA ASN A 141 -20.92 -0.57 -15.91
C ASN A 141 -22.06 0.44 -16.01
N THR A 142 -22.49 0.93 -14.86
CA THR A 142 -23.53 1.94 -14.71
C THR A 142 -22.96 3.14 -13.94
N ASP A 143 -23.80 4.13 -13.64
CA ASP A 143 -23.38 5.28 -12.85
C ASP A 143 -23.21 4.95 -11.36
N THR A 144 -23.80 3.84 -10.89
CA THR A 144 -23.76 3.43 -9.49
C THR A 144 -23.07 2.09 -9.23
N VAL A 145 -22.76 1.33 -10.28
CA VAL A 145 -22.11 0.02 -10.18
C VAL A 145 -21.02 -0.12 -11.24
N TYR A 146 -19.88 -0.66 -10.83
CA TYR A 146 -18.85 -1.12 -11.74
C TYR A 146 -18.37 -2.51 -11.29
N GLU A 147 -18.78 -3.53 -12.04
CA GLU A 147 -18.51 -4.93 -11.73
C GLU A 147 -17.66 -5.56 -12.83
N TRP A 148 -16.64 -6.30 -12.43
CA TRP A 148 -15.82 -7.06 -13.36
C TRP A 148 -15.34 -8.38 -12.76
N ARG A 149 -15.00 -9.29 -13.67
CA ARG A 149 -14.33 -10.54 -13.36
C ARG A 149 -12.87 -10.47 -13.77
N ILE A 150 -12.01 -11.07 -12.95
CA ILE A 150 -10.65 -11.43 -13.36
C ILE A 150 -10.63 -12.92 -13.57
N THR A 151 -10.36 -13.38 -14.78
CA THR A 151 -10.31 -14.81 -15.16
C THR A 151 -8.88 -15.34 -15.24
N GLU A 152 -7.90 -14.46 -15.47
CA GLU A 152 -6.48 -14.79 -15.43
C GLU A 152 -5.70 -13.70 -14.72
N CYS A 153 -4.68 -14.07 -13.94
CA CYS A 153 -3.82 -13.12 -13.24
C CYS A 153 -2.42 -13.70 -13.07
N ILE A 154 -1.41 -13.00 -13.60
CA ILE A 154 0.00 -13.43 -13.53
C ILE A 154 0.48 -13.57 -12.08
N ASN A 155 -0.09 -12.78 -11.16
CA ASN A 155 0.36 -12.73 -9.77
C ASN A 155 -0.01 -13.97 -8.96
N THR A 156 -1.00 -14.77 -9.37
CA THR A 156 -1.50 -15.88 -8.54
C THR A 156 -0.62 -17.11 -8.59
N GLU A 157 -0.02 -17.39 -9.75
CA GLU A 157 0.67 -18.66 -10.01
C GLU A 157 1.79 -18.99 -8.99
N PRO A 158 2.70 -18.07 -8.61
CA PRO A 158 3.72 -18.37 -7.60
C PRO A 158 3.15 -18.79 -6.26
N TYR A 159 2.13 -18.08 -5.78
CA TYR A 159 1.52 -18.33 -4.48
C TYR A 159 0.76 -19.65 -4.48
N LEU A 160 -0.04 -19.93 -5.50
CA LEU A 160 -0.79 -21.19 -5.58
C LEU A 160 0.14 -22.40 -5.67
N ARG A 161 1.20 -22.34 -6.49
CA ARG A 161 2.20 -23.42 -6.60
C ARG A 161 2.90 -23.72 -5.27
N ALA A 162 3.08 -22.69 -4.44
CA ALA A 162 3.73 -22.82 -3.13
C ALA A 162 2.75 -23.08 -1.98
N ASN A 163 1.47 -23.39 -2.28
CA ASN A 163 0.40 -23.50 -1.28
C ASN A 163 0.35 -22.29 -0.33
N ALA A 164 0.45 -21.09 -0.92
CA ALA A 164 0.59 -19.80 -0.25
C ALA A 164 -0.45 -18.77 -0.69
N GLY A 165 -1.63 -19.23 -1.12
CA GLY A 165 -2.72 -18.36 -1.59
C GLY A 165 -3.21 -17.35 -0.54
N ASP A 166 -3.21 -17.70 0.74
CA ASP A 166 -3.56 -16.79 1.83
C ASP A 166 -2.55 -15.64 2.00
N LEU A 167 -1.23 -15.94 1.95
CA LEU A 167 -0.17 -14.93 1.96
C LEU A 167 -0.25 -14.05 0.70
N GLY A 168 -0.51 -14.67 -0.46
CA GLY A 168 -0.71 -13.94 -1.71
C GLY A 168 -1.93 -13.02 -1.68
N TYR A 169 -3.03 -13.47 -1.10
CA TYR A 169 -4.24 -12.67 -0.93
C TYR A 169 -3.95 -11.46 -0.03
N ALA A 170 -3.29 -11.68 1.11
CA ALA A 170 -2.91 -10.61 2.03
C ALA A 170 -1.97 -9.58 1.37
N ALA A 171 -0.97 -10.05 0.64
CA ALA A 171 0.07 -9.20 0.05
C ALA A 171 -0.34 -8.48 -1.23
N ALA A 172 -1.22 -9.07 -2.05
CA ALA A 172 -1.51 -8.55 -3.40
C ALA A 172 -2.97 -8.14 -3.60
N CYS A 173 -3.93 -8.78 -2.94
CA CYS A 173 -5.36 -8.55 -3.20
C CYS A 173 -6.03 -7.70 -2.12
N PHE A 174 -5.71 -7.92 -0.85
CA PHE A 174 -6.45 -7.32 0.27
C PHE A 174 -6.43 -5.79 0.28
N GLY A 175 -5.34 -5.17 -0.22
CA GLY A 175 -5.25 -3.71 -0.30
C GLY A 175 -6.29 -3.05 -1.21
N ASP A 176 -6.99 -3.78 -2.08
CA ASP A 176 -8.01 -3.20 -2.96
C ASP A 176 -9.17 -2.57 -2.18
N TYR A 177 -9.51 -3.13 -1.01
CA TYR A 177 -10.51 -2.56 -0.12
C TYR A 177 -10.09 -1.17 0.38
N ALA A 178 -8.86 -1.05 0.87
CA ALA A 178 -8.30 0.21 1.32
C ALA A 178 -8.12 1.20 0.17
N PHE A 179 -7.73 0.71 -1.02
CA PHE A 179 -7.62 1.55 -2.22
C PHE A 179 -8.96 2.20 -2.53
N ALA A 180 -10.04 1.42 -2.65
CA ALA A 180 -11.36 1.90 -3.02
C ALA A 180 -11.89 2.94 -2.04
N GLN A 181 -11.85 2.64 -0.74
CA GLN A 181 -12.32 3.54 0.31
C GLN A 181 -11.53 4.85 0.40
N ASN A 182 -10.22 4.82 0.10
CA ASN A 182 -9.36 6.01 0.11
C ASN A 182 -9.29 6.73 -1.23
N PHE A 183 -9.78 6.10 -2.31
CA PHE A 183 -10.01 6.78 -3.57
C PHE A 183 -11.21 7.70 -3.37
N ASN A 184 -12.34 7.16 -2.89
CA ASN A 184 -13.47 7.97 -2.45
C ASN A 184 -14.27 7.22 -1.36
N PRO A 185 -14.64 7.87 -0.25
CA PRO A 185 -15.40 7.24 0.82
C PRO A 185 -16.83 6.82 0.43
N ALA A 186 -17.35 7.21 -0.74
CA ALA A 186 -18.62 6.72 -1.27
C ALA A 186 -18.49 5.40 -2.07
N ILE A 187 -17.27 4.91 -2.33
CA ILE A 187 -17.04 3.64 -3.03
C ILE A 187 -17.02 2.49 -2.02
N ARG A 188 -17.73 1.40 -2.33
CA ARG A 188 -17.64 0.12 -1.62
C ARG A 188 -17.19 -0.97 -2.56
N LEU A 189 -16.28 -1.83 -2.09
CA LEU A 189 -15.90 -3.06 -2.77
C LEU A 189 -16.54 -4.25 -2.08
N THR A 190 -17.23 -5.09 -2.84
CA THR A 190 -17.60 -6.46 -2.45
C THR A 190 -16.84 -7.43 -3.33
N ARG A 191 -16.10 -8.36 -2.70
CA ARG A 191 -15.36 -9.43 -3.39
C ARG A 191 -15.16 -10.64 -2.49
N ASP A 192 -15.94 -11.67 -2.72
CA ASP A 192 -15.98 -12.93 -1.96
C ASP A 192 -15.28 -14.09 -2.69
N MET A 193 -14.99 -13.96 -3.99
CA MET A 193 -14.19 -14.91 -4.76
C MET A 193 -12.89 -14.28 -5.24
N THR A 194 -11.78 -15.01 -5.08
CA THR A 194 -10.49 -14.66 -5.68
C THR A 194 -9.76 -15.88 -6.21
N ILE A 195 -9.14 -15.76 -7.39
CA ILE A 195 -8.25 -16.80 -7.94
C ILE A 195 -7.13 -17.14 -6.95
N MET A 196 -6.62 -16.12 -6.25
CA MET A 196 -5.56 -16.27 -5.27
C MET A 196 -5.94 -17.20 -4.10
N GLN A 197 -7.24 -17.29 -3.79
CA GLN A 197 -7.78 -18.20 -2.78
C GLN A 197 -8.37 -19.50 -3.39
N GLY A 198 -8.13 -19.76 -4.68
CA GLY A 198 -8.53 -21.00 -5.36
C GLY A 198 -9.90 -20.97 -6.05
N HIS A 199 -10.55 -19.80 -6.12
CA HIS A 199 -11.81 -19.66 -6.87
C HIS A 199 -11.56 -19.58 -8.39
N PRO A 200 -12.57 -19.88 -9.23
CA PRO A 200 -12.41 -19.84 -10.69
C PRO A 200 -12.15 -18.44 -11.27
N TYR A 201 -12.54 -17.38 -10.56
CA TYR A 201 -12.32 -15.99 -10.94
C TYR A 201 -12.34 -15.08 -9.71
N CYS A 202 -11.87 -13.83 -9.87
CA CYS A 202 -12.13 -12.77 -8.89
C CYS A 202 -13.39 -12.00 -9.27
N ASN A 203 -14.31 -11.74 -8.34
CA ASN A 203 -15.57 -11.04 -8.63
C ASN A 203 -15.62 -9.64 -8.02
N HIS A 204 -14.92 -8.70 -8.63
CA HIS A 204 -14.89 -7.35 -8.10
C HIS A 204 -16.20 -6.67 -8.38
N ARG A 205 -16.90 -6.24 -7.32
CA ARG A 205 -18.09 -5.42 -7.44
C ARG A 205 -17.92 -4.12 -6.67
N TYR A 206 -17.86 -3.01 -7.40
CA TYR A 206 -17.81 -1.69 -6.80
C TYR A 206 -19.17 -1.02 -6.89
N THR A 207 -19.66 -0.48 -5.77
CA THR A 207 -20.86 0.35 -5.73
C THR A 207 -20.52 1.77 -5.32
N TRP A 208 -21.30 2.71 -5.84
CA TRP A 208 -21.23 4.12 -5.51
C TRP A 208 -22.44 4.51 -4.66
N GLU A 209 -22.19 5.08 -3.49
CA GLU A 209 -23.20 5.50 -2.50
C GLU A 209 -23.34 7.03 -2.39
N GLY A 210 -22.76 7.79 -3.33
CA GLY A 210 -22.64 9.25 -3.29
C GLY A 210 -23.50 10.01 -4.28
#